data_AF-A0A8J5VWD5-F1
#
_entry.id   AF-A0A8J5VWD5-F1
#
_cell.length_a   1.000
_cell.length_b   1.000
_cell.length_c   1.000
_cell.angle_alpha   90.00
_cell.angle_beta   90.00
_cell.angle_gamma   90.00
#
_symmetry.space_group_name_H-M   'P 1'
#
loop_
_entity.id
_entity.type
_entity.pdbx_description
1 polymer ?
#
loop_
_entity_poly.entity_id
_entity_poly.type
_entity_poly.pdbx_seq_one_letter_code
_entity_poly.pdbx_strand_id
1 'polypeptide(L)'
;MANKEFVRRYSSAACLPPRYMEEEFWHEIAFGKMQSVEYACDIDGSAFSSSPNDQLGISKWNLKRLSRLPKSTLRLLRTAIPGVTDPMLYIGMLFSMFAWHVEDHYLYSINYHHCGASKTWYGIPGKAASDFEKVVRGHVYDHEILSGEGENSTFDVLLGKTTMFPPNILLRHHVPVYRAVQKPGEFVITFPQAYHSGFSHGFNCGEAVNFAIGEWFSLGALASQRYALLKRISILPYEELLCKEATLLAHEFSTCDYKDMTESTRDTYSQRCMKIPFVKLMRVQHHVRWSLMKMGARTHYKADIDATILCGICRRDCYVAHIMCNCRIDAICLCHDEEIMKCHCSCDRVVFVRTDIFELEALSKKFEEESGILDTVEKQMARCDDPSHHSNLFNCTGQEEDYFPYCKIHIDSSPEIYSISETNFIGYDSHNPHPAASTVTFSFAPHEYATQSDECTSSDRRTFSSSCPEYAITPETPIINAYTLSTHDKKCPDKLAAHDTDDSECEIFRVKRRSGLKPQKRYMEDVTTNFTENQVQIFFCCSLKCPLSQK
;
A
#
# COMPACT_ATOMS: atom_id res chain seq x y z
N MET A 1 22.35 1.05 -24.76
CA MET A 1 22.40 -0.42 -24.70
C MET A 1 21.14 -1.05 -25.27
N ALA A 2 19.93 -0.71 -24.78
CA ALA A 2 18.65 -1.29 -25.24
C ALA A 2 18.46 -1.36 -26.77
N ASN A 3 18.79 -0.29 -27.52
CA ASN A 3 18.69 -0.31 -28.98
C ASN A 3 19.65 -1.31 -29.65
N LYS A 4 20.84 -1.55 -29.07
CA LYS A 4 21.79 -2.55 -29.60
C LYS A 4 21.23 -3.97 -29.46
N GLU A 5 20.61 -4.28 -28.32
CA GLU A 5 19.95 -5.58 -28.11
C GLU A 5 18.74 -5.76 -29.03
N PHE A 6 17.94 -4.71 -29.21
CA PHE A 6 16.82 -4.73 -30.16
C PHE A 6 17.29 -5.00 -31.59
N VAL A 7 18.30 -4.28 -32.06
CA VAL A 7 18.90 -4.47 -33.40
C VAL A 7 19.50 -5.86 -33.54
N ARG A 8 20.15 -6.40 -32.50
CA ARG A 8 20.70 -7.76 -32.53
C ARG A 8 19.61 -8.82 -32.73
N ARG A 9 18.43 -8.60 -32.13
CA ARG A 9 17.30 -9.54 -32.23
C ARG A 9 16.56 -9.43 -33.55
N TYR A 10 16.28 -8.21 -34.01
CA TYR A 10 15.39 -7.97 -35.16
C TYR A 10 16.11 -7.48 -36.43
N SER A 11 17.44 -7.36 -36.39
CA SER A 11 18.26 -6.83 -37.49
C SER A 11 17.84 -5.42 -37.95
N SER A 12 17.12 -4.68 -37.11
CA SER A 12 16.58 -3.36 -37.41
C SER A 12 16.43 -2.55 -36.13
N ALA A 13 16.57 -1.22 -36.23
CA ALA A 13 16.30 -0.28 -35.14
C ALA A 13 14.88 0.31 -35.21
N ALA A 14 14.11 -0.04 -36.25
CA ALA A 14 12.76 0.47 -36.43
C ALA A 14 11.80 -0.11 -35.39
N CYS A 15 10.88 0.71 -34.89
CA CYS A 15 9.78 0.23 -34.06
C CYS A 15 8.94 -0.77 -34.87
N LEU A 16 8.72 -1.95 -34.31
CA LEU A 16 7.91 -2.99 -34.92
C LEU A 16 6.43 -2.85 -34.50
N PRO A 17 5.48 -3.40 -35.27
CA PRO A 17 4.05 -3.27 -34.97
C PRO A 17 3.69 -3.84 -33.59
N PRO A 18 2.82 -3.17 -32.80
CA PRO A 18 2.44 -3.61 -31.45
C PRO A 18 1.96 -5.06 -31.35
N ARG A 19 1.18 -5.52 -32.33
CA ARG A 19 0.68 -6.91 -32.38
C ARG A 19 1.81 -7.91 -32.54
N TYR A 20 2.76 -7.63 -33.42
CA TYR A 20 3.94 -8.48 -33.63
C TYR A 20 4.77 -8.57 -32.35
N MET A 21 5.00 -7.43 -31.68
CA MET A 21 5.76 -7.38 -30.43
C MET A 21 5.11 -8.20 -29.31
N GLU A 22 3.79 -8.24 -29.28
CA GLU A 22 3.02 -9.02 -28.31
C GLU A 22 3.05 -10.52 -28.57
N GLU A 23 2.91 -10.93 -29.83
CA GLU A 23 3.08 -12.33 -30.24
C GLU A 23 4.50 -12.83 -29.90
N GLU A 24 5.52 -12.02 -30.20
CA GLU A 24 6.92 -12.32 -29.87
C GLU A 24 7.19 -12.38 -28.36
N PHE A 25 6.60 -11.47 -27.57
CA PHE A 25 6.75 -11.48 -26.12
C PHE A 25 6.19 -12.78 -25.52
N TRP A 26 4.96 -13.16 -25.87
CA TRP A 26 4.36 -14.38 -25.32
C TRP A 26 5.05 -15.64 -25.86
N HIS A 27 5.55 -15.62 -27.10
CA HIS A 27 6.42 -16.67 -27.60
C HIS A 27 7.69 -16.78 -26.75
N GLU A 28 8.33 -15.67 -26.41
CA GLU A 28 9.54 -15.65 -25.59
C GLU A 28 9.27 -16.16 -24.16
N ILE A 29 8.13 -15.79 -23.55
CA ILE A 29 7.74 -16.31 -22.24
C ILE A 29 7.56 -17.83 -22.25
N ALA A 30 6.91 -18.37 -23.30
CA ALA A 30 6.60 -19.80 -23.39
C ALA A 30 7.81 -20.66 -23.82
N PHE A 31 8.52 -20.25 -24.86
CA PHE A 31 9.51 -21.05 -25.58
C PHE A 31 10.86 -20.36 -25.78
N GLY A 32 10.98 -19.14 -25.28
CA GLY A 32 12.16 -18.30 -25.44
C GLY A 32 13.43 -18.84 -24.80
N LYS A 33 14.55 -18.27 -25.24
CA LYS A 33 15.91 -18.58 -24.77
C LYS A 33 16.50 -17.46 -23.91
N MET A 34 15.87 -16.29 -23.88
CA MET A 34 16.25 -15.15 -23.06
C MET A 34 16.10 -15.53 -21.59
N GLN A 35 17.18 -15.38 -20.82
CA GLN A 35 17.20 -15.79 -19.40
C GLN A 35 16.73 -14.68 -18.47
N SER A 36 17.05 -13.43 -18.81
CA SER A 36 16.72 -12.23 -18.04
C SER A 36 16.69 -11.02 -18.96
N VAL A 37 15.96 -9.99 -18.52
CA VAL A 37 15.94 -8.64 -19.10
C VAL A 37 16.37 -7.66 -18.02
N GLU A 38 17.09 -6.61 -18.40
CA GLU A 38 17.44 -5.53 -17.48
C GLU A 38 16.37 -4.43 -17.56
N TYR A 39 16.01 -3.86 -16.42
CA TYR A 39 15.13 -2.69 -16.35
C TYR A 39 15.43 -1.96 -15.05
N ALA A 40 15.07 -0.69 -15.00
CA ALA A 40 15.16 0.09 -13.78
C ALA A 40 13.74 0.48 -13.35
N CYS A 41 13.35 0.05 -12.17
CA CYS A 41 12.11 0.41 -11.50
C CYS A 41 12.41 1.15 -10.22
N ASP A 42 11.39 1.81 -9.68
CA ASP A 42 11.44 2.46 -8.37
C ASP A 42 12.60 3.48 -8.27
N ILE A 43 12.93 4.12 -9.39
CA ILE A 43 13.94 5.18 -9.42
C ILE A 43 13.31 6.46 -8.89
N ASP A 44 13.87 6.98 -7.80
CA ASP A 44 13.53 8.29 -7.29
C ASP A 44 13.87 9.38 -8.31
N GLY A 45 12.88 10.21 -8.64
CA GLY A 45 13.04 11.29 -9.59
C GLY A 45 11.78 11.55 -10.39
N SER A 46 11.83 12.59 -11.21
CA SER A 46 10.73 12.94 -12.11
C SER A 46 11.31 13.50 -13.40
N ALA A 47 10.74 13.07 -14.52
CA ALA A 47 11.08 13.59 -15.84
C ALA A 47 10.12 14.72 -16.27
N PHE A 48 9.09 15.04 -15.47
CA PHE A 48 8.36 16.30 -15.64
C PHE A 48 9.28 17.51 -15.42
N SER A 49 9.20 18.47 -16.32
CA SER A 49 9.97 19.71 -16.26
C SER A 49 9.63 20.55 -15.02
N SER A 50 10.64 21.10 -14.37
CA SER A 50 10.50 22.12 -13.33
C SER A 50 10.49 23.55 -13.89
N SER A 51 10.62 23.70 -15.21
CA SER A 51 10.59 25.01 -15.87
C SER A 51 9.19 25.64 -15.72
N PRO A 52 9.10 26.92 -15.31
CA PRO A 52 7.82 27.62 -15.22
C PRO A 52 7.14 27.82 -16.59
N ASN A 53 7.89 27.63 -17.69
CA ASN A 53 7.39 27.79 -19.06
C ASN A 53 6.88 26.46 -19.66
N ASP A 54 7.08 25.33 -18.98
CA ASP A 54 6.61 24.04 -19.45
C ASP A 54 5.16 23.80 -19.01
N GLN A 55 4.23 23.87 -19.97
CA GLN A 55 2.81 23.80 -19.67
C GLN A 55 2.38 22.47 -19.05
N LEU A 56 3.05 21.36 -19.39
CA LEU A 56 2.78 20.06 -18.80
C LEU A 56 3.34 19.98 -17.37
N GLY A 57 4.57 20.44 -17.17
CA GLY A 57 5.27 20.49 -15.89
C GLY A 57 4.55 21.35 -14.85
N ILE A 58 3.97 22.48 -15.22
CA ILE A 58 3.19 23.32 -14.29
C ILE A 58 1.72 22.88 -14.15
N SER A 59 1.25 21.90 -14.92
CA SER A 59 -0.15 21.46 -14.88
C SER A 59 -0.47 20.64 -13.62
N LYS A 60 -1.76 20.36 -13.42
CA LYS A 60 -2.24 19.40 -12.41
C LYS A 60 -2.02 17.93 -12.83
N TRP A 61 -1.58 17.69 -14.07
CA TRP A 61 -1.22 16.37 -14.59
C TRP A 61 0.25 16.01 -14.34
N ASN A 62 1.05 16.94 -13.81
CA ASN A 62 2.36 16.61 -13.27
C ASN A 62 2.19 15.73 -12.03
N LEU A 63 2.72 14.50 -12.10
CA LEU A 63 2.53 13.47 -11.08
C LEU A 63 3.08 13.87 -9.71
N LYS A 64 4.10 14.73 -9.65
CA LYS A 64 4.62 15.29 -8.39
C LYS A 64 3.61 16.09 -7.59
N ARG A 65 2.55 16.60 -8.24
CA ARG A 65 1.54 17.46 -7.61
C ARG A 65 0.28 16.69 -7.22
N LEU A 66 0.11 15.48 -7.75
CA LEU A 66 -1.15 14.75 -7.72
C LEU A 66 -1.59 14.42 -6.29
N SER A 67 -0.68 13.91 -5.47
CA SER A 67 -0.94 13.51 -4.08
C SER A 67 -1.38 14.66 -3.18
N ARG A 68 -1.05 15.91 -3.55
CA ARG A 68 -1.38 17.14 -2.81
C ARG A 68 -2.55 17.93 -3.40
N LEU A 69 -3.21 17.42 -4.44
CA LEU A 69 -4.42 18.05 -4.97
C LEU A 69 -5.57 18.00 -3.94
N PRO A 70 -6.53 18.96 -3.98
CA PRO A 70 -7.58 19.05 -2.97
C PRO A 70 -8.43 17.79 -2.79
N LYS A 71 -8.67 17.03 -3.88
CA LYS A 71 -9.45 15.79 -3.86
C LYS A 71 -8.62 14.54 -3.56
N SER A 72 -7.31 14.67 -3.40
CA SER A 72 -6.44 13.55 -3.03
C SER A 72 -6.55 13.29 -1.54
N THR A 73 -6.98 12.10 -1.15
CA THR A 73 -6.97 11.67 0.27
C THR A 73 -5.56 11.66 0.84
N LEU A 74 -4.56 11.35 -0.01
CA LEU A 74 -3.15 11.29 0.40
C LEU A 74 -2.58 12.65 0.81
N ARG A 75 -3.29 13.76 0.56
CA ARG A 75 -2.88 15.11 1.02
C ARG A 75 -2.75 15.17 2.55
N LEU A 76 -3.48 14.30 3.25
CA LEU A 76 -3.54 14.22 4.71
C LEU A 76 -2.38 13.44 5.34
N LEU A 77 -1.56 12.77 4.53
CA LEU A 77 -0.34 12.11 4.99
C LEU A 77 0.73 13.15 5.33
N ARG A 78 1.33 12.98 6.51
CA ARG A 78 2.41 13.84 7.01
C ARG A 78 3.72 13.59 6.28
N THR A 79 3.99 12.33 5.95
CA THR A 79 5.27 11.89 5.39
C THR A 79 5.12 11.47 3.94
N ALA A 80 6.16 11.72 3.16
CA ALA A 80 6.23 11.24 1.80
C ALA A 80 6.46 9.72 1.78
N ILE A 81 5.82 9.04 0.85
CA ILE A 81 5.94 7.60 0.62
C ILE A 81 6.31 7.44 -0.86
N PRO A 82 7.53 6.96 -1.20
CA PRO A 82 7.93 6.71 -2.57
C PRO A 82 6.94 5.82 -3.31
N GLY A 83 6.58 6.19 -4.53
CA GLY A 83 5.56 5.53 -5.34
C GLY A 83 4.13 5.90 -4.99
N VAL A 84 3.86 6.39 -3.77
CA VAL A 84 2.50 6.70 -3.31
C VAL A 84 2.21 8.19 -3.26
N THR A 85 3.02 8.98 -2.55
CA THR A 85 2.88 10.44 -2.57
C THR A 85 3.79 11.08 -3.60
N ASP A 86 4.90 10.41 -3.90
CA ASP A 86 5.99 10.91 -4.72
C ASP A 86 6.18 9.94 -5.91
N PRO A 87 6.24 10.43 -7.15
CA PRO A 87 6.33 9.56 -8.32
C PRO A 87 7.68 8.85 -8.41
N MET A 88 7.68 7.70 -9.07
CA MET A 88 8.88 6.93 -9.41
C MET A 88 9.01 6.76 -10.92
N LEU A 89 10.25 6.73 -11.40
CA LEU A 89 10.60 6.50 -12.79
C LEU A 89 10.81 5.02 -13.09
N TYR A 90 10.37 4.63 -14.29
CA TYR A 90 10.47 3.28 -14.83
C TYR A 90 11.13 3.34 -16.21
N ILE A 91 12.36 2.83 -16.29
CA ILE A 91 13.12 2.78 -17.53
C ILE A 91 13.12 1.35 -18.04
N GLY A 92 12.37 1.12 -19.12
CA GLY A 92 12.20 -0.19 -19.73
C GLY A 92 13.09 -0.41 -20.94
N MET A 93 13.20 -1.67 -21.33
CA MET A 93 13.75 -2.09 -22.62
C MET A 93 12.85 -3.16 -23.24
N LEU A 94 13.28 -3.72 -24.36
CA LEU A 94 12.55 -4.80 -25.02
C LEU A 94 12.25 -5.94 -24.03
N PHE A 95 10.97 -6.26 -23.85
CA PHE A 95 10.44 -7.32 -22.99
C PHE A 95 10.65 -7.12 -21.48
N SER A 96 11.11 -5.95 -21.02
CA SER A 96 10.98 -5.61 -19.61
C SER A 96 9.50 -5.59 -19.25
N MET A 97 9.12 -6.25 -18.16
CA MET A 97 7.73 -6.56 -17.83
C MET A 97 7.40 -6.25 -16.38
N PHE A 98 6.11 -6.09 -16.09
CA PHE A 98 5.56 -6.07 -14.73
C PHE A 98 4.49 -7.15 -14.66
N ALA A 99 4.61 -8.03 -13.67
CA ALA A 99 3.75 -9.19 -13.51
C ALA A 99 2.32 -8.78 -13.08
N TRP A 100 1.40 -9.74 -13.04
CA TRP A 100 0.06 -9.49 -12.55
C TRP A 100 0.06 -9.07 -11.09
N HIS A 101 -0.51 -7.89 -10.81
CA HIS A 101 -0.66 -7.38 -9.46
C HIS A 101 -1.79 -6.34 -9.38
N VAL A 102 -2.15 -5.98 -8.15
CA VAL A 102 -2.92 -4.78 -7.81
C VAL A 102 -2.01 -3.85 -7.01
N GLU A 103 -2.36 -2.57 -6.97
CA GLU A 103 -1.64 -1.59 -6.15
C GLU A 103 -1.83 -1.87 -4.66
N ASP A 104 -0.81 -1.50 -3.86
CA ASP A 104 -0.89 -1.60 -2.41
C ASP A 104 -2.09 -0.85 -1.87
N HIS A 105 -2.74 -1.44 -0.88
CA HIS A 105 -3.98 -0.93 -0.29
C HIS A 105 -5.11 -0.58 -1.29
N TYR A 106 -5.10 -1.24 -2.46
CA TYR A 106 -6.05 -1.02 -3.56
C TYR A 106 -6.13 0.45 -4.01
N LEU A 107 -5.00 1.16 -3.97
CA LEU A 107 -4.91 2.49 -4.52
C LEU A 107 -5.17 2.51 -6.03
N TYR A 108 -5.48 3.69 -6.55
CA TYR A 108 -5.34 3.92 -7.98
C TYR A 108 -3.84 4.00 -8.30
N SER A 109 -3.45 3.74 -9.56
CA SER A 109 -2.19 4.24 -10.09
C SER A 109 -2.39 5.02 -11.37
N ILE A 110 -1.52 5.99 -11.61
CA ILE A 110 -1.43 6.72 -12.88
C ILE A 110 0.00 6.65 -13.37
N ASN A 111 0.16 6.32 -14.65
CA ASN A 111 1.44 6.22 -15.33
C ASN A 111 1.45 7.15 -16.54
N TYR A 112 2.45 8.03 -16.63
CA TYR A 112 2.71 8.86 -17.80
C TYR A 112 3.90 8.32 -18.59
N HIS A 113 3.74 8.15 -19.90
CA HIS A 113 4.81 7.68 -20.77
C HIS A 113 5.56 8.87 -21.39
N HIS A 114 6.75 9.17 -20.88
CA HIS A 114 7.53 10.32 -21.33
C HIS A 114 8.08 10.14 -22.74
N CYS A 115 8.74 9.01 -23.02
CA CYS A 115 9.39 8.79 -24.31
C CYS A 115 9.65 7.31 -24.63
N GLY A 116 10.10 7.05 -25.87
CA GLY A 116 10.56 5.75 -26.35
C GLY A 116 9.45 4.87 -26.93
N ALA A 117 9.70 3.57 -26.97
CA ALA A 117 8.80 2.56 -27.53
C ALA A 117 7.53 2.37 -26.68
N SER A 118 6.48 1.83 -27.31
CA SER A 118 5.21 1.56 -26.65
C SER A 118 5.32 0.57 -25.48
N LYS A 119 4.29 0.59 -24.62
CA LYS A 119 4.10 -0.34 -23.51
C LYS A 119 2.72 -0.99 -23.63
N THR A 120 2.66 -2.32 -23.64
CA THR A 120 1.37 -3.04 -23.58
C THR A 120 0.97 -3.24 -22.13
N TRP A 121 -0.32 -3.01 -21.86
CA TRP A 121 -0.98 -3.25 -20.59
C TRP A 121 -2.13 -4.24 -20.78
N TYR A 122 -2.30 -5.12 -19.81
CA TYR A 122 -3.48 -5.95 -19.62
C TYR A 122 -4.12 -5.56 -18.30
N GLY A 123 -5.44 -5.38 -18.29
CA GLY A 123 -6.19 -4.95 -17.11
C GLY A 123 -7.45 -5.77 -16.89
N ILE A 124 -7.72 -6.09 -15.63
CA ILE A 124 -8.90 -6.79 -15.15
C ILE A 124 -9.75 -5.80 -14.35
N PRO A 125 -11.06 -5.73 -14.57
CA PRO A 125 -11.97 -4.99 -13.72
C PRO A 125 -11.85 -5.36 -12.24
N GLY A 126 -11.86 -4.38 -11.33
CA GLY A 126 -11.85 -4.65 -9.88
C GLY A 126 -12.98 -5.57 -9.43
N LYS A 127 -14.17 -5.45 -10.03
CA LYS A 127 -15.31 -6.36 -9.80
C LYS A 127 -15.04 -7.84 -10.14
N ALA A 128 -14.05 -8.12 -10.99
CA ALA A 128 -13.64 -9.46 -11.40
C ALA A 128 -12.36 -9.92 -10.70
N ALA A 129 -11.87 -9.19 -9.69
CA ALA A 129 -10.64 -9.52 -8.96
C ALA A 129 -10.74 -10.87 -8.23
N SER A 130 -11.87 -11.18 -7.59
CA SER A 130 -12.07 -12.49 -6.94
C SER A 130 -12.06 -13.63 -7.97
N ASP A 131 -12.67 -13.44 -9.14
CA ASP A 131 -12.67 -14.45 -10.21
C ASP A 131 -11.26 -14.65 -10.77
N PHE A 132 -10.49 -13.56 -10.95
CA PHE A 132 -9.07 -13.62 -11.29
C PHE A 132 -8.28 -14.46 -10.28
N GLU A 133 -8.42 -14.18 -8.98
CA GLU A 133 -7.71 -14.90 -7.92
C GLU A 133 -8.10 -16.39 -7.88
N LYS A 134 -9.38 -16.73 -8.10
CA LYS A 134 -9.84 -18.13 -8.20
C LYS A 134 -9.20 -18.86 -9.39
N VAL A 135 -9.11 -18.20 -10.55
CA VAL A 135 -8.46 -18.80 -11.73
C VAL A 135 -6.97 -19.00 -11.48
N VAL A 136 -6.28 -18.01 -10.92
CA VAL A 136 -4.87 -18.11 -10.56
C VAL A 136 -4.62 -19.26 -9.59
N ARG A 137 -5.46 -19.40 -8.55
CA ARG A 137 -5.39 -20.51 -7.61
C ARG A 137 -5.54 -21.87 -8.28
N GLY A 138 -6.54 -22.02 -9.14
CA GLY A 138 -6.88 -23.33 -9.71
C GLY A 138 -6.02 -23.75 -10.92
N HIS A 139 -5.39 -22.80 -11.61
CA HIS A 139 -4.81 -23.06 -12.94
C HIS A 139 -3.40 -22.49 -13.15
N VAL A 140 -2.89 -21.64 -12.26
CA VAL A 140 -1.57 -21.00 -12.41
C VAL A 140 -0.59 -21.49 -11.35
N TYR A 141 -0.97 -21.47 -10.09
CA TYR A 141 -0.12 -21.98 -9.02
C TYR A 141 -0.33 -23.49 -8.82
N ASP A 142 0.76 -24.20 -8.58
CA ASP A 142 0.70 -25.55 -8.02
C ASP A 142 0.26 -25.46 -6.55
N HIS A 143 -0.38 -26.51 -6.04
CA HIS A 143 -0.85 -26.59 -4.66
C HIS A 143 0.30 -26.41 -3.65
N GLU A 144 1.54 -26.75 -4.02
CA GLU A 144 2.73 -26.58 -3.19
C GLU A 144 3.16 -25.10 -2.99
N ILE A 145 2.79 -24.20 -3.91
CA ILE A 145 3.12 -22.76 -3.80
C ILE A 145 2.15 -22.06 -2.84
N LEU A 146 0.93 -22.58 -2.71
CA LEU A 146 -0.10 -22.04 -1.85
C LEU A 146 -0.06 -22.77 -0.51
N SER A 147 0.81 -22.32 0.39
CA SER A 147 1.00 -22.90 1.73
C SER A 147 -0.15 -22.62 2.72
N GLY A 148 -1.27 -22.02 2.27
CA GLY A 148 -2.41 -21.69 3.11
C GLY A 148 -3.76 -21.99 2.45
N GLU A 149 -4.71 -22.47 3.26
CA GLU A 149 -6.10 -22.68 2.84
C GLU A 149 -6.84 -21.35 2.64
N GLY A 150 -7.63 -21.24 1.57
CA GLY A 150 -8.59 -20.15 1.37
C GLY A 150 -8.21 -19.06 0.36
N GLU A 151 -9.07 -18.05 0.23
CA GLU A 151 -8.94 -17.02 -0.82
C GLU A 151 -7.73 -16.09 -0.68
N ASN A 152 -7.23 -15.95 0.55
CA ASN A 152 -6.21 -14.97 0.89
C ASN A 152 -4.77 -15.45 0.58
N SER A 153 -4.53 -16.76 0.48
CA SER A 153 -3.18 -17.27 0.15
C SER A 153 -2.75 -16.91 -1.26
N THR A 154 -3.69 -16.90 -2.21
CA THR A 154 -3.43 -16.46 -3.58
C THR A 154 -3.10 -14.97 -3.63
N PHE A 155 -3.83 -14.15 -2.88
CA PHE A 155 -3.56 -12.72 -2.75
C PHE A 155 -2.16 -12.49 -2.15
N ASP A 156 -1.78 -13.22 -1.09
CA ASP A 156 -0.47 -13.12 -0.44
C ASP A 156 0.70 -13.38 -1.39
N VAL A 157 0.59 -14.39 -2.27
CA VAL A 157 1.61 -14.67 -3.29
C VAL A 157 1.62 -13.60 -4.38
N LEU A 158 0.44 -13.14 -4.82
CA LEU A 158 0.32 -12.10 -5.84
C LEU A 158 0.84 -10.73 -5.37
N LEU A 159 0.83 -10.45 -4.06
CA LEU A 159 1.49 -9.27 -3.49
C LEU A 159 3.00 -9.23 -3.79
N GLY A 160 3.63 -10.39 -4.04
CA GLY A 160 5.02 -10.46 -4.45
C GLY A 160 5.30 -9.98 -5.88
N LYS A 161 4.28 -9.66 -6.68
CA LYS A 161 4.40 -9.14 -8.06
C LYS A 161 5.34 -9.96 -8.97
N THR A 162 5.35 -11.28 -8.83
CA THR A 162 6.29 -12.17 -9.56
C THR A 162 5.66 -13.01 -10.67
N THR A 163 4.34 -13.14 -10.69
CA THR A 163 3.66 -14.16 -11.50
C THR A 163 3.16 -13.59 -12.83
N MET A 164 3.83 -13.96 -13.92
CA MET A 164 3.44 -13.58 -15.27
C MET A 164 2.89 -14.80 -16.03
N PHE A 165 1.69 -14.65 -16.59
CA PHE A 165 1.04 -15.68 -17.40
C PHE A 165 0.12 -15.04 -18.44
N PRO A 166 -0.11 -15.71 -19.59
CA PRO A 166 -0.83 -15.10 -20.70
C PRO A 166 -2.33 -14.87 -20.38
N PRO A 167 -2.91 -13.75 -20.84
CA PRO A 167 -4.33 -13.42 -20.67
C PRO A 167 -5.31 -14.49 -21.15
N ASN A 168 -4.92 -15.35 -22.09
CA ASN A 168 -5.78 -16.41 -22.63
C ASN A 168 -6.23 -17.42 -21.57
N ILE A 169 -5.45 -17.62 -20.49
CA ILE A 169 -5.87 -18.44 -19.35
C ILE A 169 -7.12 -17.82 -18.71
N LEU A 170 -7.09 -16.52 -18.41
CA LEU A 170 -8.22 -15.79 -17.83
C LEU A 170 -9.46 -15.82 -18.74
N LEU A 171 -9.27 -15.57 -20.03
CA LEU A 171 -10.35 -15.52 -21.01
C LEU A 171 -11.07 -16.88 -21.14
N ARG A 172 -10.33 -18.00 -21.12
CA ARG A 172 -10.92 -19.37 -21.14
C ARG A 172 -11.78 -19.65 -19.91
N HIS A 173 -11.50 -18.99 -18.80
CA HIS A 173 -12.27 -19.09 -17.57
C HIS A 173 -13.23 -17.90 -17.36
N HIS A 174 -13.58 -17.19 -18.45
CA HIS A 174 -14.58 -16.11 -18.45
C HIS A 174 -14.23 -14.89 -17.58
N VAL A 175 -12.95 -14.71 -17.22
CA VAL A 175 -12.48 -13.49 -16.56
C VAL A 175 -12.22 -12.43 -17.63
N PRO A 176 -12.86 -11.25 -17.56
CA PRO A 176 -12.70 -10.21 -18.57
C PRO A 176 -11.30 -9.60 -18.53
N VAL A 177 -10.61 -9.59 -19.68
CA VAL A 177 -9.31 -8.94 -19.84
C VAL A 177 -9.40 -7.86 -20.91
N TYR A 178 -8.91 -6.67 -20.59
CA TYR A 178 -8.79 -5.55 -21.52
C TYR A 178 -7.32 -5.26 -21.79
N ARG A 179 -7.03 -4.73 -22.97
CA ARG A 179 -5.67 -4.45 -23.43
C ARG A 179 -5.54 -3.00 -23.84
N ALA A 180 -4.44 -2.36 -23.47
CA ALA A 180 -4.04 -1.04 -23.95
C ALA A 180 -2.60 -1.06 -24.45
N VAL A 181 -2.31 -0.25 -25.47
CA VAL A 181 -0.94 -0.01 -25.96
C VAL A 181 -0.64 1.47 -25.76
N GLN A 182 0.09 1.77 -24.69
CA GLN A 182 0.46 3.12 -24.29
C GLN A 182 1.61 3.63 -25.18
N LYS A 183 1.48 4.86 -25.66
CA LYS A 183 2.49 5.59 -26.45
C LYS A 183 2.99 6.83 -25.70
N PRO A 184 4.14 7.42 -26.09
CA PRO A 184 4.60 8.68 -25.53
C PRO A 184 3.52 9.76 -25.55
N GLY A 185 3.40 10.49 -24.43
CA GLY A 185 2.40 11.53 -24.22
C GLY A 185 1.06 11.04 -23.67
N GLU A 186 0.91 9.75 -23.41
CA GLU A 186 -0.33 9.14 -22.91
C GLU A 186 -0.24 8.76 -21.43
N PHE A 187 -1.33 8.99 -20.71
CA PHE A 187 -1.53 8.49 -19.36
C PHE A 187 -2.23 7.13 -19.39
N VAL A 188 -1.88 6.22 -18.49
CA VAL A 188 -2.65 5.02 -18.15
C VAL A 188 -3.05 5.14 -16.69
N ILE A 189 -4.34 4.95 -16.39
CA ILE A 189 -4.87 4.93 -15.02
C ILE A 189 -5.37 3.54 -14.72
N THR A 190 -4.91 2.96 -13.61
CA THR A 190 -5.46 1.72 -13.05
C THR A 190 -6.39 2.07 -11.89
N PHE A 191 -7.53 1.39 -11.85
CA PHE A 191 -8.53 1.59 -10.80
C PHE A 191 -8.26 0.68 -9.60
N PRO A 192 -8.78 1.02 -8.41
CA PRO A 192 -8.69 0.18 -7.23
C PRO A 192 -9.06 -1.27 -7.49
N GLN A 193 -8.26 -2.18 -6.93
CA GLN A 193 -8.44 -3.63 -7.04
C GLN A 193 -8.36 -4.17 -8.48
N ALA A 194 -7.99 -3.35 -9.48
CA ALA A 194 -7.85 -3.79 -10.86
C ALA A 194 -6.51 -4.48 -11.08
N TYR A 195 -6.53 -5.81 -11.21
CA TYR A 195 -5.32 -6.56 -11.56
C TYR A 195 -4.79 -6.11 -12.92
N HIS A 196 -3.49 -5.88 -13.00
CA HIS A 196 -2.85 -5.47 -14.24
C HIS A 196 -1.45 -6.05 -14.39
N SER A 197 -1.03 -6.22 -15.64
CA SER A 197 0.30 -6.69 -16.05
C SER A 197 0.67 -6.08 -17.39
N GLY A 198 1.93 -6.22 -17.82
CA GLY A 198 2.33 -5.68 -19.10
C GLY A 198 3.82 -5.77 -19.39
N PHE A 199 4.21 -5.25 -20.55
CA PHE A 199 5.59 -5.31 -21.03
C PHE A 199 5.92 -4.15 -21.98
N SER A 200 7.20 -3.81 -22.07
CA SER A 200 7.74 -2.77 -22.94
C SER A 200 8.17 -3.33 -24.30
N HIS A 201 7.90 -2.58 -25.37
CA HIS A 201 8.23 -2.99 -26.75
C HIS A 201 9.68 -2.65 -27.14
N GLY A 202 10.42 -1.97 -26.27
CA GLY A 202 11.74 -1.44 -26.53
C GLY A 202 12.15 -0.47 -25.44
N PHE A 203 13.19 0.32 -25.68
CA PHE A 203 13.60 1.38 -24.75
C PHE A 203 12.44 2.35 -24.49
N ASN A 204 12.09 2.57 -23.22
CA ASN A 204 11.14 3.61 -22.84
C ASN A 204 11.40 4.18 -21.45
N CYS A 205 10.81 5.35 -21.19
CA CYS A 205 10.80 6.00 -19.89
C CYS A 205 9.36 6.36 -19.54
N GLY A 206 8.85 5.78 -18.46
CA GLY A 206 7.57 6.14 -17.86
C GLY A 206 7.76 6.63 -16.44
N GLU A 207 6.77 7.35 -15.92
CA GLU A 207 6.73 7.81 -14.54
C GLU A 207 5.36 7.45 -13.97
N ALA A 208 5.30 6.94 -12.75
CA ALA A 208 4.04 6.58 -12.12
C ALA A 208 3.96 6.96 -10.65
N VAL A 209 2.74 7.18 -10.18
CA VAL A 209 2.42 7.41 -8.78
C VAL A 209 1.05 6.82 -8.46
N ASN A 210 0.86 6.34 -7.24
CA ASN A 210 -0.45 5.97 -6.74
C ASN A 210 -1.25 7.19 -6.29
N PHE A 211 -2.56 7.04 -6.17
CA PHE A 211 -3.41 8.07 -5.57
C PHE A 211 -4.69 7.47 -4.97
N ALA A 212 -5.34 8.26 -4.11
CA ALA A 212 -6.64 7.94 -3.52
C ALA A 212 -7.55 9.17 -3.60
N ILE A 213 -8.83 8.92 -3.81
CA ILE A 213 -9.94 9.89 -3.78
C ILE A 213 -11.04 9.36 -2.85
N GLY A 214 -12.08 10.13 -2.54
CA GLY A 214 -13.10 9.69 -1.57
C GLY A 214 -13.78 8.35 -1.88
N GLU A 215 -13.92 7.98 -3.15
CA GLU A 215 -14.45 6.67 -3.57
C GLU A 215 -13.58 5.48 -3.11
N TRP A 216 -12.27 5.69 -2.92
CA TRP A 216 -11.33 4.65 -2.51
C TRP A 216 -11.64 4.12 -1.10
N PHE A 217 -12.20 4.91 -0.18
CA PHE A 217 -12.35 4.51 1.22
C PHE A 217 -13.10 3.18 1.42
N SER A 218 -14.09 2.90 0.57
CA SER A 218 -14.82 1.62 0.62
C SER A 218 -13.93 0.42 0.27
N LEU A 219 -13.07 0.55 -0.73
CA LEU A 219 -12.12 -0.51 -1.14
C LEU A 219 -10.87 -0.54 -0.25
N GLY A 220 -10.47 0.61 0.30
CA GLY A 220 -9.45 0.72 1.33
C GLY A 220 -9.83 -0.09 2.57
N ALA A 221 -11.08 -0.04 3.03
CA ALA A 221 -11.54 -0.86 4.16
C ALA A 221 -11.34 -2.37 3.90
N LEU A 222 -11.71 -2.83 2.69
CA LEU A 222 -11.53 -4.23 2.27
C LEU A 222 -10.04 -4.59 2.19
N ALA A 223 -9.20 -3.68 1.71
CA ALA A 223 -7.76 -3.88 1.72
C ALA A 223 -7.24 -4.02 3.15
N SER A 224 -7.51 -3.07 4.05
CA SER A 224 -7.04 -3.11 5.45
C SER A 224 -7.43 -4.41 6.16
N GLN A 225 -8.62 -4.92 5.86
CA GLN A 225 -9.07 -6.22 6.34
C GLN A 225 -8.24 -7.38 5.79
N ARG A 226 -7.98 -7.44 4.48
CA ARG A 226 -7.12 -8.48 3.89
C ARG A 226 -5.70 -8.42 4.44
N TYR A 227 -5.12 -7.23 4.60
CA TYR A 227 -3.81 -7.06 5.24
C TYR A 227 -3.82 -7.59 6.69
N ALA A 228 -4.87 -7.29 7.46
CA ALA A 228 -5.02 -7.78 8.83
C ALA A 228 -5.12 -9.31 8.91
N LEU A 229 -5.87 -9.95 8.00
CA LEU A 229 -5.98 -11.41 7.91
C LEU A 229 -4.64 -12.07 7.55
N LEU A 230 -3.83 -11.40 6.74
CA LEU A 230 -2.47 -11.83 6.38
C LEU A 230 -1.42 -11.43 7.41
N LYS A 231 -1.80 -10.75 8.50
CA LYS A 231 -0.89 -10.18 9.51
C LYS A 231 0.20 -9.30 8.88
N ARG A 232 -0.14 -8.58 7.81
CA ARG A 232 0.75 -7.67 7.08
C ARG A 232 0.47 -6.23 7.49
N ILE A 233 1.53 -5.44 7.57
CA ILE A 233 1.43 -3.99 7.79
C ILE A 233 0.89 -3.35 6.50
N SER A 234 -0.12 -2.49 6.64
CA SER A 234 -0.60 -1.63 5.56
C SER A 234 0.38 -0.48 5.33
N ILE A 235 0.59 -0.11 4.07
CA ILE A 235 1.39 1.08 3.70
C ILE A 235 0.69 2.40 4.08
N LEU A 236 -0.62 2.38 4.33
CA LEU A 236 -1.40 3.57 4.70
C LEU A 236 -2.05 3.41 6.08
N PRO A 237 -2.05 4.47 6.92
CA PRO A 237 -2.84 4.52 8.15
C PRO A 237 -4.30 4.83 7.78
N TYR A 238 -5.04 3.80 7.39
CA TYR A 238 -6.41 3.90 6.88
C TYR A 238 -7.38 4.55 7.88
N GLU A 239 -7.35 4.13 9.15
CA GLU A 239 -8.22 4.63 10.21
C GLU A 239 -7.97 6.12 10.47
N GLU A 240 -6.71 6.54 10.45
CA GLU A 240 -6.32 7.96 10.56
C GLU A 240 -6.82 8.80 9.39
N LEU A 241 -6.60 8.32 8.16
CA LEU A 241 -7.07 9.01 6.95
C LEU A 241 -8.60 9.14 6.94
N LEU A 242 -9.30 8.09 7.36
CA LEU A 242 -10.76 8.04 7.41
C LEU A 242 -11.32 9.07 8.41
N CYS A 243 -10.78 9.10 9.63
CA CYS A 243 -11.20 10.07 10.65
C CYS A 243 -10.88 11.51 10.23
N LYS A 244 -9.69 11.77 9.67
CA LYS A 244 -9.31 13.12 9.22
C LYS A 244 -10.19 13.64 8.08
N GLU A 245 -10.46 12.81 7.06
CA GLU A 245 -11.32 13.21 5.94
C GLU A 245 -12.77 13.45 6.42
N ALA A 246 -13.28 12.62 7.33
CA ALA A 246 -14.60 12.80 7.93
C ALA A 246 -14.72 14.14 8.67
N THR A 247 -13.76 14.47 9.52
CA THR A 247 -13.74 15.73 10.28
C THR A 247 -13.61 16.94 9.37
N LEU A 248 -12.76 16.89 8.33
CA LEU A 248 -12.63 17.97 7.35
C LEU A 248 -13.94 18.25 6.62
N LEU A 249 -14.63 17.20 6.18
CA LEU A 249 -15.92 17.33 5.51
C LEU A 249 -16.96 18.01 6.42
N ALA A 250 -16.97 17.69 7.72
CA ALA A 250 -17.85 18.32 8.70
C ALA A 250 -17.58 19.83 8.87
N HIS A 251 -16.31 20.24 8.83
CA HIS A 251 -15.93 21.64 8.90
C HIS A 251 -16.34 22.42 7.65
N GLU A 252 -16.16 21.84 6.46
CA GLU A 252 -16.57 22.47 5.19
C GLU A 252 -18.07 22.80 5.19
N PHE A 253 -18.92 21.87 5.64
CA PHE A 253 -20.36 22.10 5.79
C PHE A 253 -20.72 23.17 6.83
N SER A 254 -19.86 23.38 7.83
CA SER A 254 -20.08 24.40 8.86
C SER A 254 -19.67 25.80 8.40
N THR A 255 -18.79 25.90 7.39
CA THR A 255 -18.20 27.17 6.91
C THR A 255 -18.76 27.68 5.58
N CYS A 256 -19.42 26.84 4.78
CA CYS A 256 -19.94 27.25 3.47
C CYS A 256 -21.25 28.04 3.55
N ASP A 257 -21.23 29.28 3.05
CA ASP A 257 -22.43 30.06 2.73
C ASP A 257 -23.20 29.42 1.56
N TYR A 258 -24.54 29.51 1.60
CA TYR A 258 -25.53 28.86 0.72
C TYR A 258 -25.34 29.00 -0.82
N LYS A 259 -24.34 29.75 -1.32
CA LYS A 259 -24.20 30.08 -2.74
C LYS A 259 -23.28 29.14 -3.56
N ASP A 260 -22.51 28.25 -2.94
CA ASP A 260 -21.57 27.34 -3.63
C ASP A 260 -22.10 25.90 -3.86
N MET A 261 -23.40 25.69 -3.61
CA MET A 261 -24.01 24.36 -3.51
C MET A 261 -24.18 23.61 -4.86
N THR A 262 -23.89 24.24 -6.00
CA THR A 262 -24.15 23.64 -7.33
C THR A 262 -23.09 22.62 -7.76
N GLU A 263 -21.85 22.68 -7.24
CA GLU A 263 -20.82 21.63 -7.44
C GLU A 263 -20.87 20.50 -6.39
N SER A 264 -21.48 20.72 -5.21
CA SER A 264 -21.48 19.75 -4.10
C SER A 264 -22.37 18.53 -4.31
N THR A 265 -23.37 18.62 -5.20
CA THR A 265 -24.31 17.51 -5.48
C THR A 265 -23.66 16.32 -6.20
N ARG A 266 -22.57 16.54 -6.94
CA ARG A 266 -21.84 15.49 -7.67
C ARG A 266 -20.89 14.66 -6.78
N ASP A 267 -20.58 15.14 -5.58
CA ASP A 267 -19.66 14.48 -4.66
C ASP A 267 -20.36 13.58 -3.61
N THR A 268 -21.69 13.46 -3.70
CA THR A 268 -22.49 12.66 -2.76
C THR A 268 -22.10 11.18 -2.71
N TYR A 269 -21.70 10.58 -3.84
CA TYR A 269 -21.24 9.19 -3.88
C TYR A 269 -19.87 9.01 -3.20
N SER A 270 -18.89 9.84 -3.56
CA SER A 270 -17.55 9.86 -2.95
C SER A 270 -17.62 10.10 -1.44
N GLN A 271 -18.46 11.04 -1.00
CA GLN A 271 -18.73 11.26 0.42
C GLN A 271 -19.37 10.04 1.09
N ARG A 272 -20.34 9.37 0.46
CA ARG A 272 -20.94 8.13 0.99
C ARG A 272 -19.90 7.01 1.13
N CYS A 273 -18.99 6.86 0.17
CA CYS A 273 -17.92 5.87 0.21
C CYS A 273 -16.96 6.04 1.40
N MET A 274 -16.88 7.25 1.95
CA MET A 274 -16.14 7.58 3.17
C MET A 274 -17.03 7.51 4.43
N LYS A 275 -18.24 8.09 4.40
CA LYS A 275 -19.14 8.14 5.56
C LYS A 275 -19.56 6.76 6.05
N ILE A 276 -19.85 5.82 5.14
CA ILE A 276 -20.27 4.45 5.50
C ILE A 276 -19.19 3.73 6.32
N PRO A 277 -17.93 3.60 5.87
CA PRO A 277 -16.90 2.97 6.69
C PRO A 277 -16.59 3.76 7.97
N PHE A 278 -16.69 5.09 7.96
CA PHE A 278 -16.53 5.90 9.18
C PHE A 278 -17.61 5.58 10.23
N VAL A 279 -18.88 5.55 9.84
CA VAL A 279 -19.99 5.20 10.74
C VAL A 279 -19.84 3.76 11.24
N LYS A 280 -19.49 2.81 10.36
CA LYS A 280 -19.21 1.42 10.75
C LYS A 280 -18.09 1.35 11.79
N LEU A 281 -16.99 2.06 11.58
CA LEU A 281 -15.87 2.14 12.51
C LEU A 281 -16.34 2.68 13.87
N MET A 282 -17.05 3.81 13.90
CA MET A 282 -17.51 4.45 15.13
C MET A 282 -18.50 3.56 15.91
N ARG A 283 -19.42 2.87 15.24
CA ARG A 283 -20.32 1.91 15.89
C ARG A 283 -19.57 0.75 16.53
N VAL A 284 -18.62 0.14 15.79
CA VAL A 284 -17.81 -0.97 16.30
C VAL A 284 -16.94 -0.50 17.49
N GLN A 285 -16.25 0.63 17.35
CA GLN A 285 -15.44 1.22 18.40
C GLN A 285 -16.26 1.49 19.67
N HIS A 286 -17.44 2.11 19.53
CA HIS A 286 -18.33 2.40 20.66
C HIS A 286 -18.81 1.10 21.34
N HIS A 287 -19.25 0.11 20.55
CA HIS A 287 -19.74 -1.16 21.07
C HIS A 287 -18.69 -1.93 21.86
N VAL A 288 -17.50 -2.11 21.28
CA VAL A 288 -16.42 -2.84 21.93
C VAL A 288 -15.94 -2.09 23.19
N ARG A 289 -15.83 -0.75 23.14
CA ARG A 289 -15.49 0.05 24.33
C ARG A 289 -16.53 -0.11 25.44
N TRP A 290 -17.82 -0.05 25.13
CA TRP A 290 -18.89 -0.25 26.12
C TRP A 290 -18.78 -1.63 26.78
N SER A 291 -18.57 -2.68 25.98
CA SER A 291 -18.41 -4.05 26.46
C SER A 291 -17.17 -4.20 27.36
N LEU A 292 -16.03 -3.61 26.95
CA LEU A 292 -14.81 -3.59 27.75
C LEU A 292 -15.00 -2.91 29.11
N MET A 293 -15.74 -1.79 29.17
CA MET A 293 -16.03 -1.12 30.44
C MET A 293 -16.93 -1.96 31.33
N LYS A 294 -17.92 -2.69 30.78
CA LYS A 294 -18.74 -3.64 31.54
C LYS A 294 -17.92 -4.79 32.12
N MET A 295 -16.83 -5.16 31.45
CA MET A 295 -15.87 -6.16 31.93
C MET A 295 -14.85 -5.61 32.95
N GLY A 296 -14.93 -4.32 33.33
CA GLY A 296 -14.03 -3.71 34.31
C GLY A 296 -12.72 -3.15 33.74
N ALA A 297 -12.63 -2.96 32.43
CA ALA A 297 -11.47 -2.27 31.84
C ALA A 297 -11.44 -0.79 32.25
N ARG A 298 -10.24 -0.22 32.34
CA ARG A 298 -10.02 1.22 32.55
C ARG A 298 -9.91 1.93 31.20
N THR A 299 -10.40 3.18 31.12
CA THR A 299 -10.17 4.03 29.94
C THR A 299 -9.11 5.06 30.25
N HIS A 300 -8.17 5.25 29.31
CA HIS A 300 -7.20 6.32 29.34
C HIS A 300 -7.32 7.17 28.07
N TYR A 301 -7.53 8.47 28.23
CA TYR A 301 -7.65 9.39 27.11
C TYR A 301 -6.28 9.96 26.74
N LYS A 302 -5.83 9.70 25.51
CA LYS A 302 -4.57 10.24 24.97
C LYS A 302 -4.84 11.46 24.11
N ALA A 303 -4.03 12.51 24.31
CA ALA A 303 -4.06 13.70 23.49
C ALA A 303 -3.69 13.38 22.02
N ASP A 304 -4.17 14.22 21.11
CA ASP A 304 -4.25 14.06 19.64
C ASP A 304 -2.89 14.03 18.88
N ILE A 305 -1.81 13.61 19.53
CA ILE A 305 -0.43 13.75 19.01
C ILE A 305 0.26 12.39 18.81
N ASP A 306 -0.25 11.32 19.41
CA ASP A 306 0.37 10.00 19.27
C ASP A 306 0.13 9.44 17.86
N ALA A 307 1.23 8.93 17.26
CA ALA A 307 1.21 8.26 15.98
C ALA A 307 0.25 7.06 16.01
N THR A 308 -0.38 6.78 14.87
CA THR A 308 -1.12 5.55 14.63
C THR A 308 -0.33 4.33 15.14
N ILE A 309 -0.94 3.54 16.02
CA ILE A 309 -0.31 2.35 16.63
C ILE A 309 -0.65 1.11 15.81
N LEU A 310 0.31 0.20 15.65
CA LEU A 310 0.06 -1.08 14.98
C LEU A 310 -0.31 -2.15 16.00
N CYS A 311 -1.36 -2.91 15.70
CA CYS A 311 -1.73 -4.06 16.51
C CYS A 311 -0.64 -5.15 16.47
N GLY A 312 -0.22 -5.64 17.64
CA GLY A 312 0.78 -6.71 17.76
C GLY A 312 0.35 -8.07 17.19
N ILE A 313 -0.96 -8.29 16.97
CA ILE A 313 -1.49 -9.57 16.46
C ILE A 313 -1.73 -9.50 14.94
N CYS A 314 -2.57 -8.57 14.49
CA CYS A 314 -2.97 -8.48 13.08
C CYS A 314 -2.25 -7.39 12.28
N ARG A 315 -1.40 -6.57 12.91
CA ARG A 315 -0.71 -5.43 12.26
C ARG A 315 -1.63 -4.34 11.70
N ARG A 316 -2.93 -4.35 12.03
CA ARG A 316 -3.85 -3.26 11.70
C ARG A 316 -3.46 -1.98 12.43
N ASP A 317 -3.63 -0.86 11.75
CA ASP A 317 -3.53 0.48 12.31
C ASP A 317 -4.66 0.75 13.32
N CYS A 318 -4.29 1.34 14.46
CA CYS A 318 -5.17 1.69 15.57
C CYS A 318 -5.03 3.20 15.81
N TYR A 319 -5.93 3.96 15.23
CA TYR A 319 -5.98 5.41 15.37
C TYR A 319 -6.98 5.85 16.44
N VAL A 320 -8.18 5.26 16.48
CA VAL A 320 -9.25 5.70 17.39
C VAL A 320 -9.03 5.19 18.80
N ALA A 321 -8.74 3.90 18.93
CA ALA A 321 -8.48 3.26 20.21
C ALA A 321 -7.63 1.99 20.04
N HIS A 322 -6.92 1.63 21.12
CA HIS A 322 -6.23 0.35 21.25
C HIS A 322 -6.29 -0.13 22.70
N ILE A 323 -6.00 -1.41 22.90
CA ILE A 323 -5.99 -2.05 24.22
C ILE A 323 -4.55 -2.36 24.59
N MET A 324 -4.16 -2.03 25.82
CA MET A 324 -2.99 -2.59 26.46
C MET A 324 -3.41 -3.36 27.71
N CYS A 325 -2.65 -4.40 28.02
CA CYS A 325 -2.84 -5.19 29.22
C CYS A 325 -1.50 -5.70 29.72
N ASN A 326 -1.30 -5.78 31.03
CA ASN A 326 -0.06 -6.26 31.64
C ASN A 326 0.36 -7.68 31.20
N CYS A 327 -0.56 -8.48 30.65
CA CYS A 327 -0.25 -9.82 30.12
C CYS A 327 0.36 -9.81 28.71
N ARG A 328 0.42 -8.65 28.05
CA ARG A 328 0.93 -8.50 26.68
C ARG A 328 1.86 -7.30 26.60
N ILE A 329 2.94 -7.47 25.84
CA ILE A 329 3.91 -6.40 25.59
C ILE A 329 3.34 -5.44 24.54
N ASP A 330 2.70 -5.97 23.50
CA ASP A 330 2.20 -5.18 22.38
C ASP A 330 0.75 -4.71 22.56
N ALA A 331 0.47 -3.50 22.10
CA ALA A 331 -0.89 -3.00 21.94
C ALA A 331 -1.68 -3.84 20.93
N ILE A 332 -2.98 -4.04 21.19
CA ILE A 332 -3.87 -4.79 20.27
C ILE A 332 -5.08 -3.94 19.86
N CYS A 333 -5.56 -4.16 18.64
CA CYS A 333 -6.78 -3.50 18.16
C CYS A 333 -8.03 -4.10 18.83
N LEU A 334 -9.15 -3.40 18.71
CA LEU A 334 -10.44 -3.80 19.29
C LEU A 334 -11.15 -4.92 18.50
N CYS A 335 -10.47 -5.58 17.56
CA CYS A 335 -11.04 -6.66 16.74
C CYS A 335 -10.58 -8.07 17.17
N HIS A 336 -9.89 -8.18 18.31
CA HIS A 336 -9.30 -9.42 18.82
C HIS A 336 -10.11 -9.99 19.99
N ASP A 337 -11.37 -10.33 19.73
CA ASP A 337 -12.32 -10.80 20.74
C ASP A 337 -11.79 -11.94 21.59
N GLU A 338 -11.21 -12.97 20.98
CA GLU A 338 -10.74 -14.14 21.72
C GLU A 338 -9.61 -13.77 22.69
N GLU A 339 -8.66 -12.97 22.22
CA GLU A 339 -7.54 -12.50 23.03
C GLU A 339 -7.99 -11.54 24.13
N ILE A 340 -9.02 -10.73 23.84
CA ILE A 340 -9.67 -9.86 24.80
C ILE A 340 -10.38 -10.73 25.87
N MET A 341 -11.23 -11.68 25.50
CA MET A 341 -12.03 -12.47 26.45
C MET A 341 -11.19 -13.43 27.28
N LYS A 342 -10.21 -14.09 26.69
CA LYS A 342 -9.37 -15.10 27.36
C LYS A 342 -8.33 -14.51 28.31
N CYS A 343 -8.13 -13.19 28.34
CA CYS A 343 -7.21 -12.56 29.29
C CYS A 343 -7.74 -12.67 30.73
N HIS A 344 -7.04 -13.40 31.60
CA HIS A 344 -7.38 -13.55 33.02
C HIS A 344 -7.16 -12.28 33.87
N CYS A 345 -6.78 -11.19 33.23
CA CYS A 345 -6.30 -9.93 33.78
C CYS A 345 -7.45 -8.92 33.96
N SER A 346 -8.61 -9.39 34.41
CA SER A 346 -9.92 -8.72 34.35
C SER A 346 -9.98 -7.23 34.74
N CYS A 347 -9.04 -6.70 35.52
CA CYS A 347 -9.00 -5.28 35.94
C CYS A 347 -7.75 -4.50 35.47
N ASP A 348 -6.81 -5.17 34.77
CA ASP A 348 -5.54 -4.61 34.32
C ASP A 348 -5.52 -4.27 32.82
N ARG A 349 -6.70 -4.21 32.20
CA ARG A 349 -6.86 -3.78 30.82
C ARG A 349 -7.06 -2.27 30.80
N VAL A 350 -6.26 -1.58 30.00
CA VAL A 350 -6.41 -0.16 29.74
C VAL A 350 -6.75 0.02 28.27
N VAL A 351 -7.89 0.64 28.02
CA VAL A 351 -8.31 1.05 26.68
C VAL A 351 -7.84 2.49 26.49
N PHE A 352 -6.88 2.66 25.60
CA PHE A 352 -6.39 3.96 25.20
C PHE A 352 -7.31 4.50 24.09
N VAL A 353 -7.84 5.69 24.29
CA VAL A 353 -8.85 6.31 23.42
C VAL A 353 -8.41 7.73 23.11
N ARG A 354 -8.63 8.20 21.88
CA ARG A 354 -8.42 9.61 21.53
C ARG A 354 -9.32 10.54 22.37
N THR A 355 -8.83 11.73 22.69
CA THR A 355 -9.60 12.75 23.44
C THR A 355 -10.82 13.28 22.70
N ASP A 356 -10.78 13.33 21.37
CA ASP A 356 -11.86 13.85 20.50
C ASP A 356 -12.92 12.79 20.14
N ILE A 357 -12.90 11.61 20.78
CA ILE A 357 -13.80 10.50 20.45
C ILE A 357 -15.29 10.90 20.51
N PHE A 358 -15.68 11.76 21.44
CA PHE A 358 -17.07 12.21 21.55
C PHE A 358 -17.49 13.09 20.36
N GLU A 359 -16.55 13.83 19.77
CA GLU A 359 -16.77 14.65 18.59
C GLU A 359 -16.90 13.76 17.34
N LEU A 360 -16.06 12.72 17.24
CA LEU A 360 -16.17 11.70 16.19
C LEU A 360 -17.47 10.90 16.28
N GLU A 361 -17.90 10.51 17.48
CA GLU A 361 -19.19 9.84 17.71
C GLU A 361 -20.37 10.78 17.37
N ALA A 362 -20.30 12.06 17.75
CA ALA A 362 -21.32 13.04 17.39
C ALA A 362 -21.39 13.27 15.88
N LEU A 363 -20.24 13.27 15.19
CA LEU A 363 -20.18 13.35 13.73
C LEU A 363 -20.79 12.11 13.09
N SER A 364 -20.49 10.92 13.62
CA SER A 364 -21.08 9.66 13.13
C SER A 364 -22.60 9.68 13.21
N LYS A 365 -23.17 10.14 14.34
CA LYS A 365 -24.62 10.32 14.49
C LYS A 365 -25.22 11.22 13.41
N LYS A 366 -24.56 12.34 13.10
CA LYS A 366 -25.02 13.24 12.01
C LYS A 366 -25.01 12.55 10.65
N PHE A 367 -23.99 11.74 10.36
CA PHE A 367 -23.95 10.98 9.11
C PHE A 367 -25.00 9.86 9.06
N GLU A 368 -25.37 9.27 10.20
CA GLU A 368 -26.47 8.28 10.25
C GLU A 368 -27.84 8.87 9.88
N GLU A 369 -28.04 10.17 10.11
CA GLU A 369 -29.27 10.89 9.72
C GLU A 369 -29.41 11.04 8.18
N GLU A 370 -28.32 10.85 7.43
CA GLU A 370 -28.36 10.94 5.97
C GLU A 370 -28.96 9.69 5.33
N SER A 371 -29.86 9.91 4.37
CA SER A 371 -30.62 8.85 3.69
C SER A 371 -29.71 7.73 3.16
N GLY A 372 -29.96 6.51 3.66
CA GLY A 372 -29.37 5.25 3.20
C GLY A 372 -28.01 4.89 3.81
N ILE A 373 -27.39 5.76 4.62
CA ILE A 373 -26.11 5.46 5.27
C ILE A 373 -26.32 4.40 6.34
N LEU A 374 -27.23 4.65 7.29
CA LEU A 374 -27.53 3.75 8.39
C LEU A 374 -27.96 2.35 7.92
N ASP A 375 -28.92 2.28 6.99
CA ASP A 375 -29.40 1.00 6.42
C ASP A 375 -28.25 0.19 5.80
N THR A 376 -27.29 0.86 5.17
CA THR A 376 -26.15 0.20 4.54
C THR A 376 -25.18 -0.33 5.58
N VAL A 377 -24.89 0.46 6.63
CA VAL A 377 -24.03 0.04 7.74
C VAL A 377 -24.63 -1.15 8.47
N GLU A 378 -25.93 -1.13 8.78
CA GLU A 378 -26.60 -2.24 9.45
C GLU A 378 -26.59 -3.52 8.61
N LYS A 379 -26.82 -3.41 7.29
CA LYS A 379 -26.68 -4.55 6.36
C LYS A 379 -25.26 -5.10 6.32
N GLN A 380 -24.24 -4.23 6.36
CA GLN A 380 -22.84 -4.66 6.36
C GLN A 380 -22.43 -5.29 7.69
N MET A 381 -22.97 -4.82 8.82
CA MET A 381 -22.71 -5.40 10.13
C MET A 381 -23.46 -6.72 10.35
N ALA A 382 -24.64 -6.90 9.72
CA ALA A 382 -25.42 -8.13 9.83
C ALA A 382 -24.89 -9.29 8.97
N ARG A 383 -24.16 -9.01 7.88
CA ARG A 383 -23.56 -10.05 7.02
C ARG A 383 -22.33 -10.65 7.72
N CYS A 384 -22.52 -11.79 8.40
CA CYS A 384 -21.48 -12.61 9.04
C CYS A 384 -20.47 -13.28 8.08
N ASP A 385 -20.44 -12.95 6.79
CA ASP A 385 -19.58 -13.62 5.79
C ASP A 385 -18.17 -13.03 5.68
N ASP A 386 -17.81 -12.12 6.57
CA ASP A 386 -16.52 -11.45 6.56
C ASP A 386 -15.55 -12.14 7.53
N PRO A 387 -14.45 -12.77 7.07
CA PRO A 387 -13.54 -13.53 7.94
C PRO A 387 -12.80 -12.70 9.01
N SER A 388 -12.95 -11.36 9.03
CA SER A 388 -12.53 -10.55 10.18
C SER A 388 -13.64 -10.24 11.19
N HIS A 389 -14.87 -10.73 10.97
CA HIS A 389 -15.86 -10.89 12.03
C HIS A 389 -15.53 -12.17 12.83
N HIS A 390 -14.35 -12.20 13.43
CA HIS A 390 -14.19 -12.86 14.73
C HIS A 390 -14.71 -11.95 15.86
N SER A 391 -15.66 -11.07 15.54
CA SER A 391 -16.53 -10.37 16.49
C SER A 391 -17.64 -11.34 16.97
N ASN A 392 -17.28 -12.57 17.37
CA ASN A 392 -18.25 -13.51 17.93
C ASN A 392 -18.68 -13.10 19.36
N LEU A 393 -18.18 -11.99 19.92
CA LEU A 393 -18.67 -11.49 21.21
C LEU A 393 -20.19 -11.26 21.23
N PHE A 394 -20.77 -10.80 20.13
CA PHE A 394 -22.06 -10.08 20.19
C PHE A 394 -23.22 -10.84 19.55
N ASN A 395 -23.13 -12.17 19.53
CA ASN A 395 -24.27 -13.05 19.28
C ASN A 395 -24.42 -14.14 20.36
N CYS A 396 -23.68 -14.07 21.47
CA CYS A 396 -23.75 -15.08 22.53
C CYS A 396 -23.79 -14.47 23.93
N THR A 397 -24.90 -14.77 24.61
CA THR A 397 -25.18 -14.69 26.05
C THR A 397 -25.76 -13.37 26.60
N GLY A 398 -27.08 -13.16 26.37
CA GLY A 398 -28.04 -12.73 27.41
C GLY A 398 -27.80 -11.46 28.24
N GLN A 399 -26.80 -10.63 27.94
CA GLN A 399 -26.46 -9.39 28.66
C GLN A 399 -26.59 -8.12 27.79
N GLU A 400 -27.18 -8.23 26.60
CA GLU A 400 -27.31 -7.12 25.63
C GLU A 400 -28.56 -6.25 25.80
N GLU A 401 -29.44 -6.54 26.77
CA GLU A 401 -30.72 -5.81 26.91
C GLU A 401 -30.55 -4.29 27.10
N ASP A 402 -29.36 -3.82 27.49
CA ASP A 402 -29.07 -2.41 27.79
C ASP A 402 -28.22 -1.67 26.72
N TYR A 403 -27.67 -2.35 25.70
CA TYR A 403 -26.81 -1.66 24.72
C TYR A 403 -27.62 -1.00 23.60
N PHE A 404 -27.28 0.26 23.31
CA PHE A 404 -27.66 0.92 22.06
C PHE A 404 -26.48 1.77 21.55
N PRO A 405 -26.35 1.98 20.22
CA PRO A 405 -25.27 2.78 19.66
C PRO A 405 -25.15 4.15 20.34
N TYR A 406 -23.94 4.47 20.79
CA TYR A 406 -23.61 5.72 21.47
C TYR A 406 -24.33 5.99 22.80
N CYS A 407 -24.77 4.94 23.50
CA CYS A 407 -25.21 5.03 24.89
C CYS A 407 -24.08 5.51 25.82
N LYS A 408 -24.42 6.02 27.01
CA LYS A 408 -23.39 6.45 27.97
C LYS A 408 -22.52 5.26 28.40
N ILE A 409 -21.21 5.41 28.25
CA ILE A 409 -20.21 4.52 28.83
C ILE A 409 -19.86 5.08 30.21
N HIS A 410 -20.23 4.38 31.28
CA HIS A 410 -19.86 4.78 32.65
C HIS A 410 -18.37 4.53 32.87
N ILE A 411 -17.62 5.59 33.17
CA ILE A 411 -16.19 5.57 33.42
C ILE A 411 -16.01 5.74 34.92
N ASP A 412 -15.50 4.73 35.61
CA ASP A 412 -15.12 4.88 37.01
C ASP A 412 -13.97 5.88 37.07
N SER A 413 -14.26 7.05 37.62
CA SER A 413 -13.30 8.13 37.77
C SER A 413 -12.28 7.78 38.84
N SER A 414 -11.10 7.32 38.45
CA SER A 414 -9.90 7.43 39.28
C SER A 414 -8.78 8.15 38.51
N PRO A 415 -8.43 9.40 38.87
CA PRO A 415 -7.25 10.06 38.34
C PRO A 415 -6.03 9.56 39.15
N GLU A 416 -5.55 8.35 38.88
CA GLU A 416 -4.21 7.95 39.32
C GLU A 416 -3.30 7.86 38.10
N ILE A 417 -2.47 8.88 37.94
CA ILE A 417 -1.39 8.93 36.97
C ILE A 417 -0.35 7.90 37.41
N TYR A 418 -0.43 6.68 36.89
CA TYR A 418 0.68 5.75 36.92
C TYR A 418 1.45 5.88 35.62
N SER A 419 2.71 6.30 35.72
CA SER A 419 3.65 6.28 34.61
C SER A 419 3.96 4.84 34.23
N ILE A 420 3.22 4.28 33.28
CA ILE A 420 3.71 3.13 32.52
C ILE A 420 4.83 3.67 31.64
N SER A 421 6.08 3.26 31.93
CA SER A 421 7.24 3.64 31.14
C SER A 421 7.12 3.03 29.74
N GLU A 422 6.64 3.83 28.79
CA GLU A 422 6.69 3.56 27.36
C GLU A 422 8.15 3.66 26.87
N THR A 423 8.95 2.66 27.18
CA THR A 423 10.31 2.52 26.63
C THR A 423 10.28 1.37 25.64
N ASN A 424 10.45 1.73 24.35
CA ASN A 424 10.51 0.87 23.16
C ASN A 424 9.17 0.49 22.52
N PHE A 425 8.44 1.49 22.00
CA PHE A 425 7.41 1.23 20.99
C PHE A 425 7.93 1.63 19.61
N ILE A 426 7.86 0.69 18.67
CA ILE A 426 7.99 0.98 17.24
C ILE A 426 6.70 1.69 16.85
N GLY A 427 6.69 3.02 16.99
CA GLY A 427 5.68 3.87 16.37
C GLY A 427 5.67 3.65 14.86
N TYR A 428 4.63 4.11 14.18
CA TYR A 428 4.64 4.23 12.72
C TYR A 428 5.75 5.19 12.30
N ASP A 429 6.98 4.69 12.17
CA ASP A 429 8.12 5.48 11.72
C ASP A 429 8.03 5.60 10.21
N SER A 430 7.46 6.72 9.79
CA SER A 430 7.41 7.05 8.38
C SER A 430 8.80 7.34 7.78
N HIS A 431 9.87 7.37 8.59
CA HIS A 431 11.23 7.62 8.14
C HIS A 431 11.97 6.35 7.68
N ASN A 432 11.41 5.14 7.81
CA ASN A 432 12.06 3.95 7.28
C ASN A 432 11.10 2.80 6.90
N PRO A 433 10.38 2.90 5.77
CA PRO A 433 9.47 1.84 5.30
C PRO A 433 10.14 0.75 4.45
N HIS A 434 11.47 0.57 4.48
CA HIS A 434 12.14 -0.46 3.67
C HIS A 434 12.26 -1.79 4.42
N PRO A 435 11.89 -2.91 3.77
CA PRO A 435 12.63 -3.43 2.63
C PRO A 435 12.09 -2.84 1.33
N ALA A 436 12.95 -2.72 0.33
CA ALA A 436 12.53 -2.46 -1.05
C ALA A 436 11.24 -3.22 -1.36
N ALA A 437 10.34 -2.59 -2.13
CA ALA A 437 9.20 -3.28 -2.69
C ALA A 437 9.69 -4.62 -3.28
N SER A 438 9.31 -5.72 -2.63
CA SER A 438 9.69 -7.10 -2.97
C SER A 438 11.14 -7.53 -2.70
N THR A 439 11.48 -7.79 -1.43
CA THR A 439 12.57 -8.75 -1.09
C THR A 439 12.05 -9.84 -0.16
N VAL A 440 11.65 -10.99 -0.71
CA VAL A 440 11.52 -12.26 0.02
C VAL A 440 12.65 -13.16 -0.42
N THR A 441 13.70 -13.26 0.39
CA THR A 441 14.78 -14.23 0.25
C THR A 441 14.28 -15.58 0.73
N PHE A 442 13.98 -16.50 -0.19
CA PHE A 442 13.73 -17.91 0.15
C PHE A 442 15.07 -18.60 0.38
N SER A 443 15.41 -18.86 1.66
CA SER A 443 16.49 -19.75 2.05
C SER A 443 15.92 -21.13 2.33
N PHE A 444 15.92 -22.03 1.34
CA PHE A 444 15.80 -23.45 1.59
C PHE A 444 17.20 -24.02 1.81
N ALA A 445 17.47 -24.51 3.02
CA ALA A 445 18.49 -25.52 3.27
C ALA A 445 17.94 -26.55 4.27
N PRO A 446 18.27 -27.84 4.14
CA PRO A 446 17.54 -28.92 4.80
C PRO A 446 18.00 -29.08 6.25
N HIS A 447 17.05 -29.26 7.16
CA HIS A 447 17.32 -29.73 8.52
C HIS A 447 17.79 -31.20 8.48
N GLU A 448 19.08 -31.42 8.75
CA GLU A 448 19.57 -32.71 9.24
C GLU A 448 19.38 -32.79 10.75
N TYR A 449 18.87 -33.95 11.18
CA TYR A 449 18.68 -34.34 12.57
C TYR A 449 20.02 -34.48 13.31
N ALA A 450 20.10 -33.93 14.53
CA ALA A 450 20.95 -34.50 15.58
C ALA A 450 20.35 -34.22 16.97
N THR A 451 19.95 -35.30 17.61
CA THR A 451 19.62 -35.44 19.04
C THR A 451 20.83 -35.18 19.92
N GLN A 452 20.67 -34.46 21.04
CA GLN A 452 21.04 -34.95 22.38
C GLN A 452 20.58 -34.00 23.49
N SER A 453 20.13 -34.64 24.57
CA SER A 453 19.77 -34.12 25.88
C SER A 453 20.95 -33.49 26.62
N ASP A 454 20.69 -32.61 27.58
CA ASP A 454 20.99 -32.86 28.99
C ASP A 454 20.52 -31.71 29.91
N GLU A 455 20.40 -32.05 31.19
CA GLU A 455 19.55 -31.47 32.23
C GLU A 455 20.04 -30.18 32.91
N CYS A 456 19.06 -29.48 33.51
CA CYS A 456 19.06 -28.59 34.68
C CYS A 456 20.34 -28.42 35.53
N THR A 457 20.61 -27.18 35.97
CA THR A 457 20.63 -26.75 37.40
C THR A 457 20.85 -25.24 37.58
N SER A 458 20.59 -24.76 38.80
CA SER A 458 20.17 -23.41 39.21
C SER A 458 21.27 -22.39 39.56
N SER A 459 20.80 -21.15 39.79
CA SER A 459 21.24 -20.12 40.76
C SER A 459 22.62 -19.45 40.56
N ASP A 460 22.65 -18.11 40.40
CA ASP A 460 22.90 -17.21 41.54
C ASP A 460 22.80 -15.71 41.20
N ARG A 461 22.31 -14.95 42.20
CA ARG A 461 22.30 -13.49 42.31
C ARG A 461 23.73 -12.94 42.45
N ARG A 462 23.96 -11.70 41.98
CA ARG A 462 24.61 -10.63 42.79
C ARG A 462 24.51 -9.24 42.17
N THR A 463 23.94 -8.35 42.99
CA THR A 463 23.96 -6.89 42.98
C THR A 463 25.38 -6.35 43.23
N PHE A 464 25.73 -5.15 42.74
CA PHE A 464 26.31 -4.06 43.56
C PHE A 464 26.27 -2.70 42.85
N SER A 465 26.19 -1.67 43.68
CA SER A 465 25.87 -0.25 43.44
C SER A 465 27.12 0.65 43.51
N SER A 466 26.91 1.92 43.11
CA SER A 466 27.61 3.17 43.50
C SER A 466 28.61 3.72 42.48
N SER A 467 28.83 5.04 42.30
CA SER A 467 28.26 6.31 42.81
C SER A 467 28.98 7.45 42.05
N CYS A 468 28.30 8.58 41.75
CA CYS A 468 28.92 9.84 41.25
C CYS A 468 29.67 10.60 42.39
N PRO A 469 30.47 11.66 42.08
CA PRO A 469 29.93 13.04 41.98
C PRO A 469 30.65 14.05 41.03
N GLU A 470 29.85 14.87 40.34
CA GLU A 470 29.74 16.36 40.27
C GLU A 470 30.89 17.44 40.19
N TYR A 471 30.59 18.46 39.34
CA TYR A 471 30.97 19.92 39.25
C TYR A 471 32.41 20.35 38.84
N ALA A 472 32.73 21.43 38.10
CA ALA A 472 32.04 22.70 37.73
C ALA A 472 32.77 23.55 36.61
N ILE A 473 31.99 24.38 35.88
CA ILE A 473 32.17 25.80 35.42
C ILE A 473 33.18 26.21 34.28
N THR A 474 32.63 27.01 33.34
CA THR A 474 33.09 27.75 32.10
C THR A 474 33.85 29.10 32.34
N PRO A 475 34.09 30.04 31.37
CA PRO A 475 34.47 30.05 29.93
C PRO A 475 35.62 31.08 29.58
N GLU A 476 36.07 31.20 28.31
CA GLU A 476 36.34 32.47 27.56
C GLU A 476 36.99 32.27 26.16
N THR A 477 36.54 33.06 25.17
CA THR A 477 36.99 33.23 23.75
C THR A 477 37.89 34.49 23.60
N PRO A 478 38.31 34.96 22.38
CA PRO A 478 38.96 34.38 21.18
C PRO A 478 40.21 35.21 20.74
N ILE A 479 40.82 35.01 19.55
CA ILE A 479 41.38 36.06 18.63
C ILE A 479 42.03 35.46 17.36
N ILE A 480 41.96 36.26 16.31
CA ILE A 480 42.13 36.11 14.86
C ILE A 480 43.59 36.36 14.38
N ASN A 481 43.97 35.82 13.20
CA ASN A 481 44.76 36.43 12.08
C ASN A 481 45.63 35.36 11.37
N ALA A 482 46.03 35.42 10.10
CA ALA A 482 45.65 36.14 8.87
C ALA A 482 46.72 35.77 7.80
N TYR A 483 46.30 35.54 6.54
CA TYR A 483 46.97 35.67 5.22
C TYR A 483 48.46 35.32 4.98
N THR A 484 48.76 34.64 3.86
CA THR A 484 49.25 35.28 2.59
C THR A 484 49.44 34.31 1.40
N LEU A 485 49.10 34.80 0.20
CA LEU A 485 49.36 34.24 -1.14
C LEU A 485 50.75 34.65 -1.67
N SER A 486 51.32 33.85 -2.58
CA SER A 486 52.14 34.35 -3.71
C SER A 486 52.13 33.38 -4.92
N THR A 487 52.49 33.93 -6.08
CA THR A 487 52.09 33.55 -7.44
C THR A 487 53.25 33.08 -8.35
N HIS A 488 52.86 32.51 -9.52
CA HIS A 488 53.51 32.49 -10.86
C HIS A 488 54.13 31.20 -11.46
N ASP A 489 53.47 30.79 -12.58
CA ASP A 489 53.95 30.34 -13.90
C ASP A 489 54.82 29.07 -14.11
N LYS A 490 54.27 28.09 -14.86
CA LYS A 490 54.70 27.74 -16.24
C LYS A 490 53.93 26.56 -16.89
N LYS A 491 53.65 26.77 -18.19
CA LYS A 491 53.17 25.92 -19.32
C LYS A 491 53.18 24.36 -19.24
N CYS A 492 52.06 23.81 -19.76
CA CYS A 492 51.72 22.43 -20.23
C CYS A 492 52.74 21.78 -21.22
N PRO A 493 52.73 20.44 -21.49
CA PRO A 493 51.55 19.71 -21.99
C PRO A 493 51.35 18.21 -21.62
N ASP A 494 50.07 17.80 -21.72
CA ASP A 494 49.47 16.55 -22.21
C ASP A 494 49.79 15.14 -21.65
N LYS A 495 48.66 14.43 -21.47
CA LYS A 495 48.41 12.98 -21.34
C LYS A 495 48.68 12.35 -19.99
N LEU A 496 47.60 12.08 -19.25
CA LEU A 496 47.41 10.78 -18.58
C LEU A 496 45.93 10.59 -18.20
N ALA A 497 45.52 9.32 -18.31
CA ALA A 497 44.20 8.82 -18.04
C ALA A 497 43.73 9.14 -16.62
N ALA A 498 42.43 9.41 -16.47
CA ALA A 498 41.74 9.29 -15.20
C ALA A 498 40.50 8.43 -15.41
N HIS A 499 40.55 7.26 -14.79
CA HIS A 499 39.38 6.53 -14.33
C HIS A 499 38.54 7.47 -13.47
N ASP A 500 37.29 7.70 -13.84
CA ASP A 500 36.26 8.10 -12.90
C ASP A 500 35.24 6.96 -12.84
N THR A 501 35.44 6.11 -11.83
CA THR A 501 34.41 5.27 -11.23
C THR A 501 33.45 6.18 -10.49
N ASP A 502 32.31 6.45 -11.12
CA ASP A 502 31.14 7.01 -10.46
C ASP A 502 30.23 5.83 -10.06
N ASP A 503 30.47 5.30 -8.86
CA ASP A 503 29.64 4.29 -8.21
C ASP A 503 28.38 4.97 -7.68
N SER A 504 27.44 5.24 -8.59
CA SER A 504 26.03 5.45 -8.24
C SER A 504 25.35 4.09 -8.26
N GLU A 505 25.17 3.50 -7.07
CA GLU A 505 24.43 2.25 -6.89
C GLU A 505 22.93 2.46 -7.16
N CYS A 506 22.53 2.43 -8.44
CA CYS A 506 21.16 2.11 -8.82
C CYS A 506 20.98 0.59 -8.78
N GLU A 507 20.05 0.08 -7.96
CA GLU A 507 19.71 -1.33 -7.94
C GLU A 507 19.15 -1.78 -9.30
N ILE A 508 19.98 -2.47 -10.09
CA ILE A 508 19.56 -3.11 -11.35
C ILE A 508 18.90 -4.44 -11.00
N PHE A 509 17.57 -4.49 -11.10
CA PHE A 509 16.84 -5.73 -10.86
C PHE A 509 16.96 -6.68 -12.07
N ARG A 510 17.47 -7.89 -11.80
CA ARG A 510 17.53 -9.00 -12.77
C ARG A 510 16.52 -10.06 -12.39
N VAL A 511 15.39 -10.12 -13.11
CA VAL A 511 14.42 -11.21 -12.94
C VAL A 511 14.97 -12.47 -13.62
N LYS A 512 15.30 -13.50 -12.82
CA LYS A 512 15.72 -14.82 -13.32
C LYS A 512 14.51 -15.73 -13.52
N ARG A 513 14.45 -16.39 -14.67
CA ARG A 513 13.50 -17.48 -14.99
C ARG A 513 13.64 -18.65 -14.00
N ARG A 514 12.52 -19.23 -13.53
CA ARG A 514 12.50 -20.58 -12.91
C ARG A 514 12.50 -21.65 -14.00
N SER A 515 13.30 -22.71 -13.82
CA SER A 515 13.42 -23.83 -14.75
C SER A 515 12.11 -24.63 -14.82
N GLY A 516 11.50 -24.68 -16.01
CA GLY A 516 10.29 -25.48 -16.27
C GLY A 516 10.59 -26.98 -16.44
N LEU A 517 9.77 -27.81 -15.81
CA LEU A 517 9.73 -29.28 -15.95
C LEU A 517 9.25 -29.70 -17.36
N LYS A 518 9.67 -30.91 -17.78
CA LYS A 518 9.44 -31.50 -19.11
C LYS A 518 7.95 -31.66 -19.45
N PRO A 519 7.55 -31.53 -20.74
CA PRO A 519 6.15 -31.56 -21.14
C PRO A 519 5.61 -33.00 -21.21
N GLN A 520 4.46 -33.24 -20.58
CA GLN A 520 3.59 -34.38 -20.88
C GLN A 520 2.56 -33.94 -21.93
N LYS A 521 2.55 -34.59 -23.09
CA LYS A 521 1.68 -34.28 -24.23
C LYS A 521 0.20 -34.24 -23.83
N ARG A 522 -0.46 -33.11 -24.08
CA ARG A 522 -1.93 -33.04 -24.27
C ARG A 522 -2.21 -32.38 -25.61
N TYR A 523 -3.11 -32.99 -26.37
CA TYR A 523 -3.55 -32.56 -27.69
C TYR A 523 -4.17 -31.16 -27.62
N MET A 524 -3.69 -30.25 -28.47
CA MET A 524 -4.34 -28.97 -28.78
C MET A 524 -5.21 -29.17 -30.01
N GLU A 525 -6.51 -28.91 -29.89
CA GLU A 525 -7.33 -28.52 -31.05
C GLU A 525 -7.19 -27.01 -31.22
N ASP A 526 -6.72 -26.61 -32.40
CA ASP A 526 -6.63 -25.21 -32.82
C ASP A 526 -8.02 -24.62 -33.02
N VAL A 527 -8.41 -23.66 -32.18
CA VAL A 527 -9.51 -22.75 -32.47
C VAL A 527 -8.94 -21.34 -32.57
N THR A 528 -8.73 -20.90 -33.80
CA THR A 528 -8.45 -19.50 -34.14
C THR A 528 -9.68 -18.65 -33.85
N THR A 529 -9.74 -18.02 -32.68
CA THR A 529 -10.69 -16.93 -32.43
C THR A 529 -10.07 -15.61 -32.84
N ASN A 530 -10.61 -15.02 -33.91
CA ASN A 530 -10.25 -13.70 -34.41
C ASN A 530 -10.58 -12.63 -33.36
N PHE A 531 -9.60 -11.80 -32.99
CA PHE A 531 -9.82 -10.58 -32.26
C PHE A 531 -10.59 -9.59 -33.14
N THR A 532 -11.85 -9.30 -32.81
CA THR A 532 -12.57 -8.18 -33.41
C THR A 532 -12.08 -6.87 -32.80
N GLU A 533 -11.47 -6.02 -33.61
CA GLU A 533 -11.19 -4.61 -33.30
C GLU A 533 -12.51 -3.86 -33.12
N ASN A 534 -13.04 -3.84 -31.90
CA ASN A 534 -14.00 -2.82 -31.50
C ASN A 534 -13.27 -1.79 -30.65
N GLN A 535 -13.28 -0.53 -31.12
CA GLN A 535 -12.98 0.64 -30.30
C GLN A 535 -13.97 0.66 -29.13
N VAL A 536 -13.56 0.16 -27.97
CA VAL A 536 -14.34 0.24 -26.74
C VAL A 536 -13.53 1.07 -25.74
N GLN A 537 -13.81 2.37 -25.75
CA GLN A 537 -13.37 3.32 -24.74
C GLN A 537 -14.29 3.16 -23.52
N ILE A 538 -14.05 2.15 -22.68
CA ILE A 538 -14.83 1.89 -21.44
C ILE A 538 -13.89 1.54 -20.27
N PHE A 539 -13.79 2.52 -19.35
CA PHE A 539 -13.57 2.50 -17.89
C PHE A 539 -12.47 1.67 -17.19
N PHE A 540 -11.58 0.94 -17.86
CA PHE A 540 -10.49 0.21 -17.17
C PHE A 540 -9.09 0.77 -17.39
N CYS A 541 -8.90 1.51 -18.48
CA CYS A 541 -7.63 2.12 -18.85
C CYS A 541 -7.94 3.29 -19.78
N CYS A 542 -8.05 4.50 -19.25
CA CYS A 542 -8.15 5.67 -20.12
C CYS A 542 -6.74 6.01 -20.61
N SER A 543 -6.38 5.63 -21.84
CA SER A 543 -5.30 6.31 -22.56
C SER A 543 -5.79 7.72 -22.86
N LEU A 544 -5.48 8.64 -21.95
CA LEU A 544 -5.78 10.05 -22.15
C LEU A 544 -4.59 10.66 -22.87
N LYS A 545 -4.82 11.14 -24.09
CA LYS A 545 -3.87 12.06 -24.73
C LYS A 545 -3.90 13.37 -23.96
N CYS A 546 -2.72 13.89 -23.62
CA CYS A 546 -2.62 15.20 -22.99
C CYS A 546 -3.30 16.27 -23.87
N PRO A 547 -4.25 17.05 -23.36
CA PRO A 547 -4.90 18.14 -24.13
C PRO A 547 -3.91 19.24 -24.59
N LEU A 548 -2.70 19.25 -24.01
CA LEU A 548 -1.68 20.27 -24.22
C LEU A 548 -0.52 19.78 -25.11
N SER A 549 -0.47 18.50 -25.50
CA SER A 549 0.62 17.95 -26.33
C SER A 549 0.39 18.08 -27.84
N GLN A 550 -0.56 18.92 -28.27
CA GLN A 550 -0.69 19.33 -29.67
C GLN A 550 -0.02 20.68 -29.86
N LYS A 551 1.32 20.70 -29.92
CA LYS A 551 2.10 21.73 -30.59
C LYS A 551 3.48 21.23 -30.93
#